data_AF-A0A1V3Q2H3-F1
#
_entry.id   AF-A0A1V3Q2H3-F1
#
_cell.length_a   1.000
_cell.length_b   1.000
_cell.length_c   1.000
_cell.angle_alpha   90.00
_cell.angle_beta   90.00
_cell.angle_gamma   90.00
#
_symmetry.space_group_name_H-M   'P 1'
#
loop_
_entity.id
_entity.type
_entity.pdbx_description
1 polymer ?
#
loop_
_entity_poly.entity_id
_entity_poly.type
_entity_poly.pdbx_seq_one_letter_code
_entity_poly.pdbx_strand_id
1 'polypeptide(L)'
;MQKKTVFAGLTFLALCFSGAAFSQAALTGLGQSWPNTTDVSVSPNYHVFVFTSGGVRYIQVNDFYGNILGSVGTANGQFITLPIGRFAQRVSTPQQPAPASNATPATAPAVVYNDGATTVTATPMSDGTLQLNAAASTSQCDPVDCNIKKQ
;
A
#
# COMPACT_ATOMS: atom_id res chain seq x y z
N MET A 1 -15.46 32.43 73.46
CA MET A 1 -15.56 32.50 71.97
C MET A 1 -14.13 32.53 71.43
N GLN A 2 -13.63 31.77 70.45
CA GLN A 2 -14.09 30.68 69.59
C GLN A 2 -12.80 29.94 69.17
N LYS A 3 -12.81 28.59 69.15
CA LYS A 3 -11.72 27.76 68.61
C LYS A 3 -11.86 27.70 67.08
N LYS A 4 -10.76 27.84 66.32
CA LYS A 4 -10.74 27.53 64.88
C LYS A 4 -9.56 26.63 64.52
N THR A 5 -9.89 25.35 64.43
CA THR A 5 -9.15 24.27 63.76
C THR A 5 -9.17 24.53 62.25
N VAL A 6 -8.05 24.34 61.55
CA VAL A 6 -8.01 24.32 60.08
C VAL A 6 -7.55 22.95 59.60
N PHE A 7 -8.33 22.41 58.67
CA PHE A 7 -8.30 21.06 58.13
C PHE A 7 -7.15 20.83 57.14
N ALA A 8 -6.60 19.61 57.20
CA ALA A 8 -5.70 19.04 56.21
C ALA A 8 -6.44 18.79 54.88
N GLY A 9 -5.86 19.26 53.77
CA GLY A 9 -6.32 18.95 52.41
C GLY A 9 -5.27 18.12 51.69
N LEU A 10 -5.54 16.83 51.49
CA LEU A 10 -4.72 15.91 50.71
C LEU A 10 -5.17 16.00 49.23
N THR A 11 -4.32 16.54 48.36
CA THR A 11 -4.60 16.79 46.95
C THR A 11 -4.60 15.49 46.14
N PHE A 12 -5.73 15.16 45.51
CA PHE A 12 -5.85 14.05 44.54
C PHE A 12 -5.10 14.39 43.25
N LEU A 13 -4.12 13.56 42.86
CA LEU A 13 -3.39 13.68 41.59
C LEU A 13 -4.20 12.99 40.48
N ALA A 14 -4.88 13.79 39.65
CA ALA A 14 -5.59 13.29 38.47
C ALA A 14 -4.60 12.99 37.34
N LEU A 15 -4.43 11.69 37.03
CA LEU A 15 -3.67 11.21 35.86
C LEU A 15 -4.49 11.42 34.58
N CYS A 16 -4.23 12.52 33.87
CA CYS A 16 -4.70 12.70 32.50
C CYS A 16 -3.94 11.75 31.57
N PHE A 17 -4.55 10.61 31.24
CA PHE A 17 -4.10 9.79 30.11
C PHE A 17 -4.35 10.57 28.81
N SER A 18 -3.32 11.21 28.28
CA SER A 18 -3.32 11.71 26.90
C SER A 18 -3.27 10.51 25.95
N GLY A 19 -4.44 9.94 25.64
CA GLY A 19 -4.55 8.98 24.55
C GLY A 19 -4.10 9.65 23.25
N ALA A 20 -3.03 9.15 22.65
CA ALA A 20 -2.63 9.56 21.31
C ALA A 20 -3.79 9.22 20.36
N ALA A 21 -4.51 10.24 19.90
CA ALA A 21 -5.50 10.08 18.86
C ALA A 21 -4.76 9.72 17.57
N PHE A 22 -4.77 8.44 17.18
CA PHE A 22 -4.34 8.03 15.85
C PHE A 22 -5.31 8.66 14.85
N SER A 23 -4.85 9.71 14.16
CA SER A 23 -5.58 10.28 13.02
C SER A 23 -5.67 9.19 11.95
N GLN A 24 -6.87 8.62 11.78
CA GLN A 24 -7.18 7.76 10.65
C GLN A 24 -7.13 8.63 9.41
N ALA A 25 -6.04 8.53 8.64
CA ALA A 25 -6.00 9.07 7.29
C ALA A 25 -7.18 8.44 6.53
N ALA A 26 -8.16 9.26 6.19
CA ALA A 26 -9.32 8.77 5.47
C ALA A 26 -8.86 8.22 4.10
N LEU A 27 -9.54 7.20 3.59
CA LEU A 27 -9.35 6.69 2.22
C LEU A 27 -9.88 7.68 1.16
N THR A 28 -9.91 8.97 1.47
CA THR A 28 -10.36 10.04 0.57
C THR A 28 -9.50 10.01 -0.68
N GLY A 29 -10.07 9.52 -1.77
CA GLY A 29 -9.42 9.45 -3.07
C GLY A 29 -9.05 8.07 -3.58
N LEU A 30 -9.16 7.02 -2.76
CA LEU A 30 -9.12 5.66 -3.30
C LEU A 30 -10.28 5.48 -4.27
N GLY A 31 -10.00 4.99 -5.47
CA GLY A 31 -10.96 4.89 -6.55
C GLY A 31 -11.12 6.17 -7.39
N GLN A 32 -10.34 7.22 -7.16
CA GLN A 32 -10.31 8.41 -8.02
C GLN A 32 -9.18 8.33 -9.07
N SER A 33 -9.42 8.90 -10.25
CA SER A 33 -8.43 8.97 -11.34
C SER A 33 -7.22 9.83 -11.01
N TRP A 34 -7.44 10.95 -10.33
CA TRP A 34 -6.39 11.89 -9.91
C TRP A 34 -6.68 12.33 -8.48
N PRO A 35 -6.35 11.48 -7.50
CA PRO A 35 -6.54 11.82 -6.09
C PRO A 35 -5.64 13.00 -5.70
N ASN A 36 -6.05 13.81 -4.73
CA ASN A 36 -5.22 14.87 -4.16
C ASN A 36 -4.18 14.29 -3.19
N THR A 37 -3.31 13.43 -3.70
CA THR A 37 -2.21 12.79 -2.97
C THR A 37 -0.97 12.73 -3.87
N THR A 38 0.20 12.53 -3.27
CA THR A 38 1.45 12.46 -4.01
C THR A 38 1.49 11.21 -4.89
N ASP A 39 1.86 11.39 -6.15
CA ASP A 39 2.24 10.28 -7.02
C ASP A 39 3.60 9.73 -6.58
N VAL A 40 3.62 8.46 -6.21
CA VAL A 40 4.80 7.73 -5.74
C VAL A 40 5.25 6.67 -6.73
N SER A 41 4.84 6.80 -7.99
CA SER A 41 5.27 5.92 -9.06
C SER A 41 6.78 6.01 -9.28
N VAL A 42 7.43 4.87 -9.52
CA VAL A 42 8.83 4.80 -9.98
C VAL A 42 8.92 4.66 -11.51
N SER A 43 7.78 4.64 -12.21
CA SER A 43 7.70 4.50 -13.66
C SER A 43 7.02 5.72 -14.30
N PRO A 44 7.56 6.30 -15.37
CA PRO A 44 6.95 7.46 -16.03
C PRO A 44 5.63 7.15 -16.76
N ASN A 45 5.31 5.87 -17.00
CA ASN A 45 4.13 5.46 -17.76
C ASN A 45 2.89 5.21 -16.87
N TYR A 46 3.07 5.29 -15.55
CA TYR A 46 2.04 4.95 -14.57
C TYR A 46 2.04 5.98 -13.45
N HIS A 47 0.89 6.16 -12.83
CA HIS A 47 0.74 6.94 -11.60
C HIS A 47 0.37 6.00 -10.47
N VAL A 48 1.00 6.15 -9.31
CA VAL A 48 0.73 5.30 -8.15
C VAL A 48 0.39 6.15 -6.95
N PHE A 49 -0.72 5.83 -6.31
CA PHE A 49 -1.22 6.55 -5.15
C PHE A 49 -1.36 5.59 -3.97
N VAL A 50 -0.90 6.01 -2.80
CA VAL A 50 -0.93 5.19 -1.57
C VAL A 50 -1.81 5.85 -0.53
N PHE A 51 -2.76 5.07 -0.01
CA PHE A 51 -3.66 5.46 1.07
C PHE A 51 -3.43 4.53 2.27
N THR A 52 -3.63 5.00 3.50
CA THR A 52 -3.47 4.15 4.68
C THR A 52 -4.71 4.26 5.56
N SER A 53 -5.33 3.14 5.91
CA SER A 53 -6.45 3.09 6.85
C SER A 53 -6.38 1.83 7.70
N GLY A 54 -6.56 1.96 9.01
CA GLY A 54 -6.57 0.82 9.93
C GLY A 54 -5.27 -0.02 9.90
N GLY A 55 -4.13 0.60 9.60
CA GLY A 55 -2.85 -0.11 9.44
C GLY A 55 -2.67 -0.85 8.11
N VAL A 56 -3.64 -0.77 7.21
CA VAL A 56 -3.58 -1.32 5.85
C VAL A 56 -3.20 -0.21 4.88
N ARG A 57 -2.25 -0.50 3.99
CA ARG A 57 -1.83 0.38 2.91
C ARG A 57 -2.48 -0.05 1.61
N TYR A 58 -3.16 0.87 0.95
CA TYR A 58 -3.85 0.65 -0.30
C TYR A 58 -3.06 1.33 -1.41
N ILE A 59 -2.53 0.54 -2.31
CA ILE A 59 -1.72 0.99 -3.44
C ILE A 59 -2.62 0.91 -4.66
N GLN A 60 -2.90 2.06 -5.27
CA GLN A 60 -3.68 2.17 -6.49
C GLN A 60 -2.76 2.51 -7.65
N VAL A 61 -2.87 1.78 -8.76
CA VAL A 61 -2.10 2.01 -9.97
C VAL A 61 -3.02 2.53 -11.05
N ASN A 62 -2.66 3.67 -11.63
CA ASN A 62 -3.35 4.32 -12.74
C ASN A 62 -2.44 4.36 -13.97
N ASP A 63 -3.05 4.37 -15.15
CA ASP A 63 -2.33 4.68 -16.39
C ASP A 63 -2.07 6.18 -16.53
N PHE A 64 -1.29 6.56 -17.55
CA PHE A 64 -0.97 7.95 -17.88
C PHE A 64 -2.19 8.89 -18.03
N TYR A 65 -3.35 8.36 -18.39
CA TYR A 65 -4.58 9.15 -18.54
C TYR A 65 -5.42 9.21 -17.26
N GLY A 66 -4.97 8.56 -16.18
CA GLY A 66 -5.69 8.48 -14.91
C GLY A 66 -6.74 7.36 -14.86
N ASN A 67 -6.77 6.43 -15.82
CA ASN A 67 -7.63 5.25 -15.68
C ASN A 67 -7.05 4.33 -14.61
N ILE A 68 -7.90 3.89 -13.71
CA ILE A 68 -7.49 2.99 -12.63
C ILE A 68 -7.29 1.60 -13.23
N LEU A 69 -6.07 1.07 -13.13
CA LEU A 69 -5.70 -0.23 -13.68
C LEU A 69 -6.00 -1.33 -12.67
N GLY A 70 -5.67 -1.09 -11.39
CA GLY A 70 -5.98 -2.00 -10.29
C GLY A 70 -5.48 -1.47 -8.96
N SER A 71 -5.81 -2.19 -7.88
CA SER A 71 -5.33 -1.85 -6.54
C SER A 71 -5.12 -3.06 -5.66
N VAL A 72 -4.19 -2.92 -4.71
CA VAL A 72 -3.84 -3.92 -3.71
C VAL A 72 -3.79 -3.26 -2.33
N GLY A 73 -4.30 -3.97 -1.32
CA GLY A 73 -4.13 -3.65 0.08
C GLY A 73 -2.99 -4.50 0.64
N THR A 74 -2.15 -3.93 1.50
CA THR A 74 -1.09 -4.67 2.18
C THR A 74 -0.93 -4.25 3.64
N ALA A 75 -0.71 -5.24 4.50
CA ALA A 75 -0.40 -5.05 5.92
C ALA A 75 0.42 -6.24 6.41
N ASN A 76 1.54 -5.99 7.10
CA ASN A 76 2.37 -7.04 7.71
C ASN A 76 2.73 -8.21 6.77
N GLY A 77 3.09 -7.90 5.52
CA GLY A 77 3.43 -8.89 4.49
C GLY A 77 2.24 -9.66 3.92
N GLN A 78 1.02 -9.42 4.40
CA GLN A 78 -0.21 -9.88 3.77
C GLN A 78 -0.66 -8.89 2.70
N PHE A 79 -1.28 -9.43 1.67
CA PHE A 79 -1.78 -8.72 0.50
C PHE A 79 -3.21 -9.17 0.21
N ILE A 80 -4.05 -8.22 -0.18
CA ILE A 80 -5.43 -8.43 -0.62
C ILE A 80 -5.65 -7.65 -1.92
N THR A 81 -6.24 -8.30 -2.93
CA THR A 81 -6.63 -7.61 -4.16
C THR A 81 -7.91 -6.81 -3.91
N LEU A 82 -7.99 -5.57 -4.39
CA LEU A 82 -9.23 -4.81 -4.32
C LEU A 82 -10.00 -4.91 -5.65
N PRO A 83 -11.33 -5.02 -5.61
CA PRO A 83 -12.17 -5.07 -6.82
C PRO A 83 -12.37 -3.67 -7.42
N ILE A 84 -11.29 -2.93 -7.63
CA ILE A 84 -11.30 -1.60 -8.25
C ILE A 84 -10.31 -1.53 -9.40
N GLY A 85 -10.68 -0.80 -10.45
CA GLY A 85 -9.89 -0.64 -11.67
C GLY A 85 -10.27 -1.62 -12.78
N ARG A 86 -9.89 -1.26 -14.01
CA ARG A 86 -10.23 -1.96 -15.25
C ARG A 86 -9.72 -3.39 -15.29
N PHE A 87 -8.60 -3.66 -14.61
CA PHE A 87 -7.94 -4.96 -14.59
C PHE A 87 -7.84 -5.54 -13.17
N ALA A 88 -8.81 -5.23 -12.30
CA ALA A 88 -8.85 -5.73 -10.92
C ALA A 88 -8.72 -7.26 -10.82
N GLN A 89 -9.32 -8.00 -11.77
CA GLN A 89 -9.23 -9.47 -11.82
C GLN A 89 -7.87 -10.00 -12.27
N ARG A 90 -7.00 -9.14 -12.78
CA ARG A 90 -5.63 -9.45 -13.19
C ARG A 90 -4.59 -8.88 -12.20
N VAL A 91 -5.02 -8.51 -11.00
CA VAL A 91 -4.12 -8.21 -9.89
C VAL A 91 -3.76 -9.53 -9.21
N SER A 92 -2.48 -9.85 -9.21
CA SER A 92 -1.90 -11.03 -8.59
C SER A 92 -1.17 -10.64 -7.31
N THR A 93 -1.33 -11.45 -6.27
CA THR A 93 -0.62 -11.33 -5.00
C THR A 93 -0.16 -12.72 -4.54
N PRO A 94 0.80 -12.84 -3.60
CA PRO A 94 1.25 -14.15 -3.14
C PRO A 94 0.14 -15.00 -2.52
N GLN A 95 -0.84 -14.39 -1.84
CA GLN A 95 -1.98 -15.13 -1.25
C GLN A 95 -3.12 -15.34 -2.25
N GLN A 96 -3.22 -14.52 -3.28
CA GLN A 96 -4.26 -14.62 -4.29
C GLN A 96 -3.65 -14.39 -5.68
N PRO A 97 -3.19 -15.47 -6.35
CA PRO A 97 -2.75 -15.41 -7.72
C PRO A 97 -3.90 -15.00 -8.65
N ALA A 98 -3.60 -14.17 -9.65
CA ALA A 98 -4.56 -13.88 -10.71
C ALA A 98 -4.85 -15.15 -11.54
N PRO A 99 -6.06 -15.29 -12.11
CA PRO A 99 -6.37 -16.38 -13.04
C PRO A 99 -5.38 -16.39 -14.21
N ALA A 100 -5.04 -17.60 -14.68
CA ALA A 100 -4.16 -17.76 -15.83
C ALA A 100 -4.72 -17.04 -17.06
N SER A 101 -3.84 -16.38 -17.81
CA SER A 101 -4.16 -15.75 -19.09
C SER A 101 -3.50 -16.53 -20.21
N ASN A 102 -4.21 -16.72 -21.32
CA ASN A 102 -3.61 -17.23 -22.56
C ASN A 102 -2.83 -16.14 -23.31
N ALA A 103 -2.98 -14.87 -22.92
CA ALA A 103 -2.18 -13.78 -23.44
C ALA A 103 -0.73 -13.92 -22.95
N THR A 104 0.21 -13.50 -23.78
CA THR A 104 1.64 -13.46 -23.45
C THR A 104 2.04 -12.05 -23.05
N PRO A 105 3.11 -11.86 -22.25
CA PRO A 105 3.64 -10.53 -21.99
C PRO A 105 4.02 -9.83 -23.31
N ALA A 106 3.42 -8.66 -23.56
CA ALA A 106 3.73 -7.83 -24.73
C ALA A 106 5.04 -7.03 -24.53
N THR A 107 5.42 -6.78 -23.28
CA THR A 107 6.66 -6.10 -22.90
C THR A 107 7.14 -6.65 -21.56
N ALA A 108 8.42 -6.44 -21.24
CA ALA A 108 8.96 -6.78 -19.93
C ALA A 108 8.17 -6.10 -18.80
N PRO A 109 7.99 -6.76 -17.64
CA PRO A 109 7.34 -6.15 -16.47
C PRO A 109 8.06 -4.86 -16.05
N ALA A 110 7.29 -3.79 -15.86
CA ALA A 110 7.80 -2.53 -15.31
C ALA A 110 7.53 -2.50 -13.81
N VAL A 111 8.54 -2.19 -12.99
CA VAL A 111 8.28 -1.82 -11.59
C VAL A 111 7.59 -0.46 -11.59
N VAL A 112 6.38 -0.39 -11.04
CA VAL A 112 5.61 0.86 -10.94
C VAL A 112 5.65 1.43 -9.54
N TYR A 113 5.92 0.61 -8.54
CA TYR A 113 5.99 1.02 -7.15
C TYR A 113 6.98 0.16 -6.37
N ASN A 114 7.79 0.80 -5.53
CA ASN A 114 8.63 0.12 -4.55
C ASN A 114 8.92 1.06 -3.37
N ASP A 115 8.62 0.61 -2.15
CA ASP A 115 8.91 1.35 -0.91
C ASP A 115 9.90 0.62 0.02
N GLY A 116 10.60 -0.38 -0.51
CA GLY A 116 11.52 -1.23 0.25
C GLY A 116 10.85 -2.41 0.96
N ALA A 117 9.53 -2.39 1.17
CA ALA A 117 8.78 -3.49 1.79
C ALA A 117 7.79 -4.15 0.81
N THR A 118 7.25 -3.40 -0.14
CA THR A 118 6.30 -3.84 -1.16
C THR A 118 6.77 -3.39 -2.54
N THR A 119 6.74 -4.31 -3.49
CA THR A 119 6.96 -4.04 -4.91
C THR A 119 5.68 -4.32 -5.69
N VAL A 120 5.29 -3.40 -6.57
CA VAL A 120 4.24 -3.63 -7.57
C VAL A 120 4.83 -3.51 -8.96
N THR A 121 4.58 -4.52 -9.78
CA THR A 121 4.96 -4.55 -11.20
C THR A 121 3.73 -4.53 -12.09
N ALA A 122 3.83 -3.84 -13.23
CA ALA A 122 2.84 -3.83 -14.29
C ALA A 122 3.37 -4.51 -15.54
N THR A 123 2.64 -5.49 -16.05
CA THR A 123 2.99 -6.27 -17.25
C THR A 123 1.87 -6.11 -18.29
N PRO A 124 2.11 -5.36 -19.37
CA PRO A 124 1.22 -5.34 -20.52
C PRO A 124 1.16 -6.71 -21.19
N MET A 125 -0.05 -7.16 -21.52
CA MET A 125 -0.33 -8.45 -22.16
C MET A 125 -0.72 -8.27 -23.64
N SER A 126 -0.54 -9.30 -24.45
CA SER A 126 -0.79 -9.26 -25.90
C SER A 126 -2.24 -9.05 -26.30
N ASP A 127 -3.19 -9.29 -25.39
CA ASP A 127 -4.63 -9.04 -25.55
C ASP A 127 -5.04 -7.60 -25.18
N GLY A 128 -4.07 -6.72 -24.91
CA GLY A 128 -4.31 -5.34 -24.49
C GLY A 128 -4.71 -5.21 -23.01
N THR A 129 -4.72 -6.32 -22.26
CA THR A 129 -4.91 -6.27 -20.81
C THR A 129 -3.60 -5.96 -20.09
N LEU A 130 -3.72 -5.58 -18.82
CA LEU A 130 -2.58 -5.40 -17.94
C LEU A 130 -2.68 -6.40 -16.79
N GLN A 131 -1.57 -7.05 -16.46
CA GLN A 131 -1.42 -7.81 -15.23
C GLN A 131 -0.62 -6.98 -14.23
N LEU A 132 -1.18 -6.80 -13.03
CA LEU A 132 -0.45 -6.23 -11.90
C LEU A 132 -0.01 -7.36 -10.99
N ASN A 133 1.21 -7.30 -10.48
CA ASN A 133 1.69 -8.22 -9.46
C ASN A 133 2.23 -7.42 -8.28
N ALA A 134 1.71 -7.69 -7.09
CA ALA A 134 2.11 -7.02 -5.86
C ALA A 134 2.60 -8.05 -4.87
N ALA A 135 3.84 -7.90 -4.40
CA ALA A 135 4.47 -8.82 -3.47
C ALA A 135 5.38 -8.07 -2.49
N ALA A 136 5.84 -8.77 -1.45
CA ALA A 136 6.88 -8.25 -0.60
C ALA A 136 8.10 -7.93 -1.47
N SER A 137 8.72 -6.77 -1.25
CA SER A 137 10.00 -6.46 -1.88
C SER A 137 11.00 -7.50 -1.42
N THR A 138 11.36 -8.42 -2.30
CA THR A 138 12.58 -9.18 -2.10
C THR A 138 13.69 -8.16 -2.24
N SER A 139 14.35 -7.80 -1.14
CA SER A 139 15.68 -7.21 -1.23
C SER A 139 16.43 -8.06 -2.25
N GLN A 140 16.66 -7.49 -3.43
CA GLN A 140 17.42 -8.11 -4.50
C GLN A 140 18.66 -8.69 -3.80
N CYS A 141 18.88 -10.00 -3.92
CA CYS A 141 19.61 -10.81 -2.95
C CYS A 141 20.81 -10.11 -2.32
N ASP A 142 21.19 -10.49 -1.09
CA ASP A 142 22.55 -10.21 -0.60
C ASP A 142 23.53 -10.44 -1.77
N PRO A 143 24.33 -9.44 -2.17
CA PRO A 143 25.19 -9.54 -3.34
C PRO A 143 26.07 -10.79 -3.33
N VAL A 144 26.32 -11.37 -2.14
CA VAL A 144 26.94 -12.69 -2.00
C VAL A 144 26.04 -13.80 -2.59
N ASP A 145 24.78 -13.94 -2.14
CA ASP A 145 23.85 -15.00 -2.59
C ASP A 145 23.48 -14.93 -4.08
N CYS A 146 23.41 -13.72 -4.64
CA CYS A 146 23.12 -13.50 -6.05
C CYS A 146 24.31 -13.94 -6.97
N ASN A 147 25.54 -13.97 -6.45
CA ASN A 147 26.74 -14.36 -7.22
C ASN A 147 27.04 -15.87 -7.18
N ILE A 148 26.62 -16.58 -6.13
CA ILE A 148 26.88 -18.03 -5.98
C ILE A 148 25.92 -18.91 -6.78
N LYS A 149 24.75 -18.39 -7.19
CA LYS A 149 23.78 -19.16 -8.01
C LYS A 149 23.95 -18.99 -9.52
N LYS A 150 25.04 -18.34 -9.96
CA LYS A 150 25.44 -18.20 -11.37
C LYS A 150 26.75 -18.93 -11.72
N GLN A 151 27.04 -20.03 -11.02
CA GLN A 151 28.09 -20.98 -11.41
C GLN A 151 27.49 -22.34 -11.72
#